data_AF-A0A8J6XPQ4-F1
#
_entry.id   AF-A0A8J6XPQ4-F1
#
_cell.length_a   1.000
_cell.length_b   1.000
_cell.length_c   1.000
_cell.angle_alpha   90.00
_cell.angle_beta   90.00
_cell.angle_gamma   90.00
#
_symmetry.space_group_name_H-M   'P 1'
#
loop_
_entity.id
_entity.type
_entity.pdbx_description
1 polymer ?
#
loop_
_entity_poly.entity_id
_entity_poly.type
_entity_poly.pdbx_seq_one_letter_code
_entity_poly.pdbx_strand_id
1 'polypeptide(L)'
;MVAQQLQHYNDDKSVDTLSILLLEDEDVYVRIFAADSLLELNRPRLREVWKQALEDDSTYVIQIASQALTNLQKCEKLLEAS
;
A
#
# COMPACT_ATOMS: atom_id res chain seq x y z
N MET A 1 24.73 14.81 13.16
CA MET A 1 23.26 14.99 13.11
C MET A 1 22.85 15.03 11.64
N VAL A 2 22.73 13.87 10.99
CA VAL A 2 22.37 13.78 9.54
C VAL A 2 21.43 12.59 9.25
N ALA A 3 21.35 11.60 10.14
CA ALA A 3 20.50 10.42 9.96
C ALA A 3 18.99 10.71 10.02
N GLN A 4 18.56 11.78 10.69
CA GLN A 4 17.15 12.14 10.80
C GLN A 4 16.61 12.93 9.60
N GLN A 5 17.46 13.44 8.71
CA GLN A 5 17.02 14.22 7.55
C GLN A 5 16.72 13.37 6.31
N LEU A 6 17.15 12.10 6.26
CA LEU A 6 16.80 11.18 5.18
C LEU A 6 15.50 10.40 5.44
N GLN A 7 15.05 10.33 6.69
CA GLN A 7 13.84 9.62 7.09
C GLN A 7 12.54 10.30 6.65
N HIS A 8 12.61 11.53 6.13
CA HIS A 8 11.44 12.36 5.81
C HIS A 8 11.33 12.75 4.34
N TYR A 9 12.33 12.46 3.50
CA TYR A 9 12.39 13.02 2.15
C TYR A 9 11.77 12.17 1.03
N ASN A 10 11.25 10.98 1.31
CA ASN A 10 10.72 10.16 0.21
C ASN A 10 9.56 9.22 0.53
N ASP A 11 8.99 9.22 1.74
CA ASP A 11 7.86 8.33 2.05
C ASP A 11 6.66 8.57 1.13
N ASP A 12 6.37 9.83 0.79
CA ASP A 12 5.22 10.16 -0.06
C ASP A 12 5.47 9.84 -1.53
N LYS A 13 6.63 10.22 -2.06
CA LYS A 13 7.02 9.87 -3.43
C LYS A 13 7.22 8.36 -3.62
N SER A 14 7.72 7.67 -2.60
CA SER A 14 7.87 6.21 -2.63
C SER A 14 6.51 5.54 -2.66
N VAL A 15 5.53 6.06 -1.91
CA VAL A 15 4.14 5.57 -1.99
C VAL A 15 3.53 5.81 -3.37
N ASP A 16 3.71 6.99 -3.95
CA ASP A 16 3.19 7.28 -5.29
C ASP A 16 3.82 6.33 -6.34
N THR A 17 5.15 6.15 -6.28
CA THR A 17 5.87 5.25 -7.19
C THR A 17 5.41 3.81 -7.05
N LEU A 18 5.30 3.30 -5.81
CA LEU A 18 4.83 1.94 -5.56
C LEU A 18 3.37 1.76 -5.96
N SER A 19 2.53 2.79 -5.85
CA SER A 19 1.13 2.72 -6.30
C SER A 19 1.05 2.55 -7.81
N ILE A 20 1.87 3.28 -8.56
CA ILE A 20 1.96 3.12 -10.03
C ILE A 20 2.47 1.72 -10.37
N LEU A 21 3.54 1.26 -9.70
CA LEU A 21 4.08 -0.10 -9.93
C LEU A 21 3.05 -1.18 -9.62
N LEU A 22 2.23 -1.00 -8.58
CA LEU A 22 1.18 -1.95 -8.23
C LEU A 22 0.05 -2.00 -9.27
N LEU A 23 -0.30 -0.89 -9.90
CA LEU A 23 -1.51 -0.79 -10.74
C LEU A 23 -1.22 -0.91 -12.23
N GLU A 24 -0.02 -0.56 -12.67
CA GLU A 24 0.30 -0.38 -14.10
C GLU A 24 1.43 -1.28 -14.60
N ASP A 25 2.23 -1.91 -13.72
CA ASP A 25 3.36 -2.73 -14.16
C ASP A 25 2.90 -4.08 -14.73
N GLU A 26 3.45 -4.46 -15.88
CA GLU A 26 3.09 -5.70 -16.56
C GLU A 26 3.62 -6.94 -15.83
N ASP A 27 4.74 -6.83 -15.11
CA ASP A 27 5.36 -7.93 -14.40
C ASP A 27 4.67 -8.17 -13.05
N VAL A 28 4.04 -9.33 -12.92
CA VAL A 28 3.36 -9.75 -11.69
C VAL A 28 4.29 -9.75 -10.47
N TYR A 29 5.58 -10.04 -10.62
CA TYR A 29 6.51 -10.01 -9.49
C TYR A 29 6.79 -8.59 -9.01
N VAL A 30 6.81 -7.61 -9.91
CA VAL A 30 6.94 -6.19 -9.57
C VAL A 30 5.69 -5.71 -8.85
N ARG A 31 4.49 -6.06 -9.35
CA ARG A 31 3.23 -5.73 -8.68
C ARG A 31 3.13 -6.34 -7.29
N ILE A 32 3.52 -7.61 -7.13
CA ILE A 32 3.55 -8.29 -5.83
C ILE A 32 4.49 -7.55 -4.86
N PHE A 33 5.71 -7.24 -5.29
CA PHE A 33 6.67 -6.51 -4.46
C PHE A 33 6.15 -5.12 -4.04
N ALA A 34 5.49 -4.43 -4.96
CA ALA A 34 4.86 -3.14 -4.68
C ALA A 34 3.71 -3.28 -3.66
N ALA A 35 2.87 -4.31 -3.82
CA ALA A 35 1.79 -4.62 -2.89
C ALA A 35 2.31 -4.91 -1.47
N ASP A 36 3.34 -5.74 -1.33
CA ASP A 36 3.94 -6.04 -0.01
C ASP A 36 4.51 -4.77 0.65
N SER A 37 5.29 -3.99 -0.10
CA SER A 37 5.89 -2.75 0.42
C SER A 37 4.85 -1.73 0.85
N LEU A 38 3.76 -1.59 0.07
CA LEU A 38 2.66 -0.70 0.40
C LEU A 38 1.84 -1.22 1.59
N LEU A 39 1.73 -2.54 1.80
CA LEU A 39 1.04 -3.14 2.94
C LEU A 39 1.77 -2.85 4.26
N GLU A 40 3.10 -2.75 4.25
CA GLU A 40 3.85 -2.34 5.45
C GLU A 40 3.54 -0.90 5.87
N LEU A 41 3.31 -0.02 4.89
CA LEU A 41 2.94 1.38 5.13
C LEU A 41 1.45 1.55 5.45
N ASN A 42 0.60 0.79 4.75
CA ASN A 42 -0.86 0.75 4.75
C ASN A 42 -1.56 2.01 5.30
N ARG A 43 -1.25 3.16 4.70
CA ARG A 43 -1.80 4.46 5.09
C ARG A 43 -3.24 4.60 4.60
N PRO A 44 -4.10 5.38 5.27
CA PRO A 44 -5.49 5.58 4.84
C PRO A 44 -5.65 6.05 3.39
N ARG A 45 -4.69 6.85 2.87
CA ARG A 45 -4.70 7.31 1.47
C ARG A 45 -4.56 6.19 0.43
N LEU A 46 -4.05 5.02 0.81
CA LEU A 46 -3.90 3.86 -0.08
C LEU A 46 -5.22 3.11 -0.29
N ARG A 47 -6.32 3.50 0.38
CA ARG A 47 -7.60 2.83 0.28
C ARG A 47 -8.08 2.66 -1.17
N GLU A 48 -7.99 3.70 -1.99
CA GLU A 48 -8.42 3.62 -3.39
C GLU A 48 -7.45 2.79 -4.24
N VAL A 49 -6.15 2.84 -3.95
CA VAL A 49 -5.13 1.98 -4.58
C VAL A 49 -5.45 0.51 -4.29
N TRP A 50 -5.77 0.16 -3.05
CA TRP A 50 -6.14 -1.20 -2.69
C TRP A 50 -7.46 -1.67 -3.30
N LYS A 51 -8.44 -0.79 -3.45
CA LYS A 51 -9.68 -1.14 -4.15
C LYS A 51 -9.42 -1.51 -5.60
N GLN A 52 -8.55 -0.77 -6.30
CA GLN A 52 -8.17 -1.08 -7.68
C GLN A 52 -7.36 -2.37 -7.75
N ALA A 53 -6.44 -2.61 -6.81
CA ALA A 53 -5.65 -3.83 -6.76
C ALA A 53 -6.47 -5.12 -6.50
N LEU A 54 -7.74 -5.02 -6.08
CA LEU A 54 -8.65 -6.17 -6.02
C LEU A 54 -9.09 -6.66 -7.39
N GLU A 55 -8.89 -5.85 -8.44
CA GLU A 55 -9.20 -6.18 -9.83
C GLU A 55 -7.97 -6.76 -10.58
N ASP A 56 -6.84 -6.95 -9.90
CA ASP A 56 -5.63 -7.55 -10.47
C ASP A 56 -5.85 -9.02 -10.87
N ASP A 57 -5.18 -9.49 -11.91
CA ASP A 57 -5.23 -10.90 -12.33
C ASP A 57 -4.46 -11.85 -11.40
N SER A 58 -3.58 -11.32 -10.54
CA SER A 58 -2.79 -12.09 -9.59
C SER A 58 -3.53 -12.31 -8.28
N THR A 59 -3.86 -13.57 -7.98
CA THR A 59 -4.47 -13.97 -6.70
C THR A 59 -3.69 -13.45 -5.49
N TYR A 60 -2.36 -13.35 -5.56
CA TYR A 60 -1.54 -12.86 -4.45
C TYR A 60 -1.74 -11.36 -4.21
N VAL A 61 -1.79 -10.56 -5.28
CA VAL A 61 -2.06 -9.11 -5.21
C VAL A 61 -3.47 -8.88 -4.63
N ILE A 62 -4.47 -9.62 -5.11
CA ILE A 62 -5.85 -9.54 -4.58
C ILE A 62 -5.88 -9.86 -3.07
N GLN A 63 -5.15 -10.89 -2.63
CA GLN A 63 -5.09 -11.27 -1.22
C GLN A 63 -4.47 -10.16 -0.36
N ILE A 64 -3.37 -9.56 -0.81
CA ILE A 64 -2.73 -8.44 -0.13
C ILE A 64 -3.68 -7.24 -0.04
N ALA A 65 -4.33 -6.87 -1.15
CA ALA A 65 -5.25 -5.75 -1.19
C ALA A 65 -6.43 -5.93 -0.21
N SER A 66 -7.01 -7.13 -0.16
CA SER A 66 -8.08 -7.47 0.78
C SER A 66 -7.64 -7.37 2.24
N GLN A 67 -6.42 -7.86 2.54
CA GLN A 67 -5.82 -7.76 3.87
C GLN A 67 -5.56 -6.30 4.27
N ALA A 68 -5.05 -5.50 3.34
CA ALA A 68 -4.74 -4.08 3.55
C ALA A 68 -6.02 -3.28 3.89
N LEU A 69 -7.09 -3.47 3.13
CA LEU A 69 -8.39 -2.84 3.37
C LEU A 69 -9.00 -3.25 4.72
N THR A 70 -8.89 -4.53 5.07
CA THR A 70 -9.34 -5.03 6.38
C THR A 70 -8.57 -4.36 7.53
N ASN A 71 -7.25 -4.21 7.38
CA ASN A 71 -6.41 -3.54 8.36
C ASN A 71 -6.78 -2.06 8.52
N LEU A 72 -6.97 -1.34 7.41
CA LEU A 72 -7.42 0.06 7.44
C LEU A 72 -8.75 0.23 8.15
N GLN A 73 -9.73 -0.64 7.85
CA GLN A 73 -11.03 -0.59 8.51
C GLN A 73 -10.94 -0.85 10.02
N LYS A 74 -10.07 -1.77 10.45
CA LYS A 74 -9.84 -2.02 11.88
C LYS A 74 -9.22 -0.80 12.57
N CYS A 75 -8.24 -0.16 11.94
CA CYS A 75 -7.62 1.05 12.48
C CYS A 75 -8.64 2.20 12.65
N GLU A 76 -9.53 2.41 11.69
CA GLU A 76 -10.60 3.42 11.80
C GLU A 76 -11.56 3.11 12.96
N LYS A 77 -12.00 1.85 13.10
CA LYS A 77 -12.88 1.45 14.20
C LYS A 77 -12.26 1.64 15.59
N LEU A 78 -10.93 1.50 15.70
CA LEU A 78 -10.23 1.72 16.96
C LEU A 78 -10.14 3.21 17.33
N LEU A 79 -10.05 4.10 16.33
CA LEU A 79 -10.03 5.55 16.54
C LEU A 79 -11.41 6.10 16.92
N GLU A 80 -12.48 5.57 16.34
CA GLU A 80 -13.86 5.97 16.69
C GLU A 80 -14.32 5.45 18.07
N ALA A 81 -13.59 4.47 18.64
CA ALA A 81 -13.93 3.83 19.91
C ALA A 81 -13.17 4.38 21.13
N SER A 82 -12.28 5.38 20.95
CA SER A 82 -11.49 6.05 21.99
C SER A 82 -11.98 7.45 22.28
#